data_AF-A0A9D7H4I9-F1
#
_entry.id   AF-A0A9D7H4I9-F1
#
_cell.length_a   1.000
_cell.length_b   1.000
_cell.length_c   1.000
_cell.angle_alpha   90.00
_cell.angle_beta   90.00
_cell.angle_gamma   90.00
#
_symmetry.space_group_name_H-M   'P 1'
#
loop_
_entity.id
_entity.type
_entity.pdbx_description
1 polymer ?
#
loop_
_entity_poly.entity_id
_entity_poly.type
_entity_poly.pdbx_seq_one_letter_code
_entity_poly.pdbx_strand_id
1 'polypeptide(L)'
;MGIGYYGGGGPYGSSQCLGVFDGSGTGPSPEWLSFPPAGFVPLQAAGWTWTFHHKGGVASKMTVTRASDNATLPMTMLPLNQGFGVYGTAAFRAQGWSPAAGETYTVVVEGASPAPITYVVKPVGC
;
A
#
# COMPACT_ATOMS: atom_id res chain seq x y z
N MET A 1 6.38 -0.33 10.28
CA MET A 1 7.07 -1.39 9.52
C MET A 1 6.25 -1.64 8.26
N GLY A 2 6.55 -0.93 7.17
CA GLY A 2 5.91 -1.16 5.87
C GLY A 2 6.87 -1.95 5.00
N ILE A 3 6.45 -3.10 4.48
CA ILE A 3 7.22 -3.90 3.52
C ILE A 3 6.45 -3.91 2.21
N GLY A 4 6.91 -3.11 1.24
CA GLY A 4 6.37 -3.05 -0.12
C GLY A 4 7.40 -3.50 -1.16
N TYR A 5 6.89 -4.15 -2.21
CA TYR A 5 7.49 -4.65 -3.46
C TYR A 5 8.74 -5.56 -3.38
N TYR A 6 8.54 -6.84 -3.74
CA TYR A 6 9.59 -7.80 -4.07
C TYR A 6 9.52 -8.13 -5.57
N GLY A 7 10.51 -7.69 -6.33
CA GLY A 7 10.72 -8.07 -7.72
C GLY A 7 12.02 -8.86 -7.86
N GLY A 8 11.96 -10.18 -7.68
CA GLY A 8 13.01 -11.16 -8.04
C GLY A 8 14.48 -10.68 -7.96
N GLY A 9 15.15 -10.94 -6.83
CA GLY A 9 16.55 -10.53 -6.62
C GLY A 9 17.58 -11.53 -7.19
N GLY A 10 18.39 -11.06 -8.13
CA GLY A 10 19.72 -11.61 -8.44
C GLY A 10 20.83 -10.83 -7.71
N PRO A 11 22.09 -11.32 -7.70
CA PRO A 11 23.14 -10.88 -6.76
C PRO A 11 23.63 -9.43 -6.87
N TYR A 12 23.16 -8.63 -7.83
CA TYR A 12 23.63 -7.26 -8.05
C TYR A 12 22.52 -6.28 -8.48
N GLY A 13 21.58 -5.97 -7.57
CA GLY A 13 20.88 -4.67 -7.64
C GLY A 13 19.40 -4.67 -8.08
N SER A 14 18.66 -5.77 -7.94
CA SER A 14 17.23 -5.79 -8.30
C SER A 14 16.24 -5.98 -7.14
N SER A 15 16.68 -5.90 -5.88
CA SER A 15 15.77 -6.00 -4.72
C SER A 15 15.99 -4.83 -3.77
N GLN A 16 15.10 -3.85 -3.77
CA GLN A 16 15.02 -2.93 -2.63
C GLN A 16 13.68 -3.08 -1.94
N CYS A 17 13.65 -4.04 -1.01
CA CYS A 17 12.69 -4.08 0.10
C CYS A 17 12.94 -2.92 1.10
N LEU A 18 13.96 -2.09 0.87
CA LEU A 18 14.40 -0.97 1.69
C LEU A 18 14.97 0.13 0.76
N GLY A 19 14.19 1.17 0.48
CA GLY A 19 14.77 2.43 0.00
C GLY A 19 15.39 3.15 1.20
N VAL A 20 16.69 3.43 1.16
CA VAL A 20 17.37 4.15 2.24
C VAL A 20 16.84 5.58 2.27
N PHE A 21 16.46 6.07 3.46
CA PHE A 21 15.91 7.43 3.65
C PHE A 21 16.88 8.54 3.23
N ASP A 22 18.16 8.23 3.01
CA ASP A 22 19.20 9.15 2.53
C ASP A 22 19.23 9.29 0.99
N GLY A 23 18.37 8.56 0.27
CA GLY A 23 18.33 8.59 -1.19
C GLY A 23 19.46 7.82 -1.88
N SER A 24 20.28 7.09 -1.13
CA SER A 24 21.32 6.22 -1.68
C SER A 24 20.71 4.88 -2.10
N GLY A 25 20.64 4.66 -3.41
CA GLY A 25 20.13 3.43 -4.00
C GLY A 25 19.73 3.64 -5.46
N THR A 26 20.29 2.83 -6.37
CA THR A 26 19.97 2.87 -7.80
C THR A 26 18.82 1.96 -8.19
N GLY A 27 18.15 1.33 -7.21
CA GLY A 27 17.06 0.42 -7.50
C GLY A 27 15.81 1.14 -8.03
N PRO A 28 14.80 0.38 -8.46
CA PRO A 28 13.57 0.93 -9.04
C PRO A 28 12.90 1.95 -8.12
N SER A 29 12.60 3.13 -8.65
CA SER A 29 11.90 4.20 -7.94
C SER A 29 10.50 4.31 -8.53
N PRO A 30 9.54 3.46 -8.11
CA PRO A 30 8.21 3.42 -8.70
C PRO A 30 7.48 4.75 -8.47
N GLU A 31 6.49 5.06 -9.30
CA GLU A 31 5.67 6.27 -9.13
C GLU A 31 4.93 6.27 -7.77
N TRP A 32 4.54 5.08 -7.32
CA TRP A 32 3.84 4.87 -6.07
C TRP A 32 4.22 3.53 -5.42
N LEU A 33 3.96 3.43 -4.11
CA LEU A 33 4.14 2.23 -3.33
C LEU A 33 2.96 2.09 -2.35
N SER A 34 2.46 0.88 -2.18
CA SER A 34 1.43 0.58 -1.18
C SER A 34 1.90 -0.50 -0.21
N PHE A 35 1.40 -0.42 1.02
CA PHE A 35 1.34 -1.51 1.96
C PHE A 35 -0.11 -1.67 2.43
N PRO A 36 -0.73 -2.86 2.35
CA PRO A 36 -0.29 -4.05 1.64
C PRO A 36 0.07 -3.80 0.17
N PRO A 37 1.01 -4.57 -0.39
CA PRO A 37 1.31 -4.49 -1.82
C PRO A 37 0.15 -5.06 -2.64
N ALA A 38 0.12 -4.71 -3.93
CA ALA A 38 -0.78 -5.36 -4.87
C ALA A 38 -0.47 -6.86 -4.98
N GLY A 39 -1.53 -7.68 -5.04
CA GLY A 39 -1.44 -9.14 -5.15
C GLY A 39 -1.59 -9.86 -3.81
N PHE A 40 -0.93 -11.00 -3.69
CA PHE A 40 -1.04 -11.86 -2.51
C PHE A 40 -0.24 -11.28 -1.33
N VAL A 41 -0.86 -11.23 -0.15
CA VAL A 41 -0.25 -10.74 1.08
C VAL A 41 -0.61 -11.66 2.25
N PRO A 42 0.29 -11.94 3.20
CA PRO A 42 -0.08 -12.67 4.42
C PRO A 42 -1.24 -11.98 5.14
N LEU A 43 -2.22 -12.77 5.62
CA LEU A 43 -3.40 -12.26 6.33
C LEU A 43 -3.02 -11.33 7.48
N GLN A 44 -1.98 -11.69 8.25
CA GLN A 44 -1.48 -10.88 9.36
C GLN A 44 -1.03 -9.49 8.89
N ALA A 45 -0.32 -9.41 7.76
CA ALA A 45 0.15 -8.13 7.21
C ALA A 45 -1.00 -7.31 6.63
N ALA A 46 -2.01 -7.96 6.03
CA ALA A 46 -3.22 -7.28 5.59
C ALA A 46 -3.97 -6.62 6.77
N GLY A 47 -3.93 -7.23 7.96
CA GLY A 47 -4.57 -6.72 9.18
C GLY A 47 -3.88 -5.50 9.81
N TRP A 48 -2.74 -5.05 9.30
CA TRP A 48 -2.02 -3.89 9.84
C TRP A 48 -2.55 -2.56 9.28
N THR A 49 -1.91 -1.45 9.66
CA THR A 49 -2.15 -0.14 9.03
C THR A 49 -1.71 -0.17 7.58
N TRP A 50 -2.57 0.32 6.69
CA TRP A 50 -2.29 0.41 5.27
C TRP A 50 -1.60 1.74 4.98
N THR A 51 -0.54 1.75 4.19
CA THR A 51 0.16 2.96 3.79
C THR A 51 0.20 3.10 2.28
N PHE A 52 0.16 4.33 1.81
CA PHE A 52 0.27 4.66 0.40
C PHE A 52 1.26 5.81 0.23
N HIS A 53 2.18 5.65 -0.71
CA HIS A 53 3.25 6.60 -1.00
C HIS A 53 3.20 6.96 -2.49
N HIS A 54 3.30 8.24 -2.84
CA HIS A 54 3.24 8.71 -4.22
C HIS A 54 4.18 9.90 -4.46
N LYS A 55 4.85 9.97 -5.62
CA LYS A 55 5.80 11.05 -5.93
C LYS A 55 5.10 12.38 -6.17
N GLY A 56 3.99 12.34 -6.89
CA GLY A 56 3.25 13.53 -7.35
C GLY A 56 2.19 14.07 -6.40
N GLY A 57 2.01 13.51 -5.19
CA GLY A 57 0.95 13.96 -4.29
C GLY A 57 0.78 13.13 -3.03
N VAL A 58 -0.18 13.51 -2.18
CA VAL A 58 -0.54 12.81 -0.95
C VAL A 58 -1.96 12.29 -1.10
N ALA A 59 -2.16 10.99 -0.88
CA ALA A 59 -3.49 10.41 -0.92
C ALA A 59 -4.41 11.03 0.14
N SER A 60 -5.63 11.40 -0.26
CA SER A 60 -6.63 12.03 0.60
C SER A 60 -7.72 11.04 1.04
N LYS A 61 -7.92 9.96 0.29
CA LYS A 61 -8.94 8.95 0.56
C LYS A 61 -8.53 7.59 0.00
N MET A 62 -8.89 6.54 0.73
CA MET A 62 -8.75 5.15 0.32
C MET A 62 -10.11 4.48 0.43
N THR A 63 -10.57 3.91 -0.67
CA THR A 63 -11.81 3.15 -0.75
C THR A 63 -11.45 1.68 -0.97
N VAL A 64 -11.99 0.79 -0.14
CA VAL A 64 -11.75 -0.65 -0.28
C VAL A 64 -13.08 -1.34 -0.57
N THR A 65 -13.14 -2.13 -1.63
CA THR A 65 -14.32 -2.90 -2.01
C THR A 65 -13.99 -4.37 -1.98
N ARG A 66 -14.77 -5.16 -1.22
CA ARG A 66 -14.64 -6.62 -1.20
C ARG A 66 -15.32 -7.22 -2.43
N ALA A 67 -14.62 -8.09 -3.14
CA ALA A 67 -15.09 -8.65 -4.41
C ALA A 67 -16.23 -9.67 -4.24
N SER A 68 -16.32 -10.37 -3.10
CA SER A 68 -17.32 -11.43 -2.90
C SER A 68 -18.75 -10.91 -2.81
N ASP A 69 -18.94 -9.70 -2.28
CA ASP A 69 -20.26 -9.10 -2.07
C ASP A 69 -20.38 -7.65 -2.58
N ASN A 70 -19.34 -7.13 -3.23
CA ASN A 70 -19.22 -5.72 -3.64
C ASN A 70 -19.42 -4.71 -2.50
N ALA A 71 -19.21 -5.13 -1.25
CA ALA A 71 -19.34 -4.22 -0.11
C ALA A 71 -18.19 -3.22 -0.09
N THR A 72 -18.53 -1.93 -0.02
CA THR A 72 -17.57 -0.87 0.26
C THR A 72 -17.26 -0.85 1.75
N LEU A 73 -16.00 -1.09 2.09
CA LEU A 73 -15.51 -1.21 3.44
C LEU A 73 -14.87 0.11 3.87
N PRO A 74 -15.32 0.70 5.00
CA PRO A 74 -14.85 2.01 5.41
C PRO A 74 -13.39 1.96 5.89
N MET A 75 -12.63 2.99 5.51
CA MET A 75 -11.24 3.21 5.92
C MET A 75 -11.15 4.56 6.62
N THR A 76 -10.42 4.61 7.73
CA THR A 76 -10.09 5.85 8.43
C THR A 76 -8.69 6.28 8.06
N MET A 77 -8.53 7.51 7.57
CA MET A 77 -7.20 8.12 7.38
C MET A 77 -6.61 8.48 8.75
N LEU A 78 -5.38 8.07 8.99
CA LEU A 78 -4.64 8.39 10.21
C LEU A 78 -3.87 9.70 10.00
N PRO A 79 -3.88 10.64 10.96
CA PRO A 79 -3.12 11.87 10.85
C PRO A 79 -1.63 11.55 10.80
N LEU A 80 -0.94 12.09 9.80
CA LEU A 80 0.51 12.02 9.73
C LEU A 80 1.05 13.26 10.41
N ASN A 81 1.59 13.09 11.61
CA ASN A 81 2.09 14.21 12.42
C ASN A 81 3.22 14.97 11.73
N GLN A 82 4.05 14.32 10.92
CA GLN A 82 4.99 14.91 9.97
C GLN A 82 5.37 13.84 8.91
N GLY A 83 5.64 14.25 7.67
CA GLY A 83 6.17 13.39 6.62
C GLY A 83 7.65 13.65 6.39
N PHE A 84 8.48 12.62 6.43
CA PHE A 84 9.88 12.67 5.99
C PHE A 84 10.07 11.64 4.87
N GLY A 85 10.61 12.06 3.72
CA GLY A 85 10.82 11.20 2.56
C GLY A 85 10.48 11.87 1.23
N VAL A 86 10.91 11.23 0.14
CA VAL A 86 10.74 11.71 -1.25
C VAL A 86 9.29 11.60 -1.74
N TYR A 87 8.45 10.79 -1.07
CA TYR A 87 7.06 10.53 -1.45
C TYR A 87 6.07 11.17 -0.48
N GLY A 88 5.01 11.77 -1.02
CA GLY A 88 3.82 12.08 -0.26
C GLY A 88 3.21 10.79 0.28
N THR A 89 3.00 10.73 1.59
CA THR A 89 2.59 9.50 2.29
C THR A 89 1.22 9.70 2.92
N ALA A 90 0.39 8.67 2.95
CA ALA A 90 -0.86 8.59 3.71
C ALA A 90 -0.96 7.24 4.42
N ALA A 91 -1.53 7.24 5.62
CA ALA A 91 -1.80 6.02 6.37
C ALA A 91 -3.31 5.86 6.58
N PHE A 92 -3.81 4.64 6.47
CA PHE A 92 -5.21 4.28 6.58
C PHE A 92 -5.38 3.04 7.44
N ARG A 93 -6.51 2.92 8.12
CA ARG A 93 -6.86 1.74 8.90
C ARG A 93 -8.30 1.32 8.59
N ALA A 94 -8.53 0.02 8.52
CA ALA A 94 -9.87 -0.54 8.44
C ALA A 94 -10.74 -0.10 9.63
N GLN A 95 -11.96 0.38 9.35
CA GLN A 95 -12.88 0.86 10.35
C GLN A 95 -13.99 -0.17 10.60
N GLY A 96 -13.89 -0.92 11.69
CA GLY A 96 -14.93 -1.89 12.05
C GLY A 96 -14.96 -3.17 11.20
N TRP A 97 -13.89 -3.44 10.45
CA TRP A 97 -13.72 -4.69 9.70
C TRP A 97 -12.25 -5.13 9.75
N SER A 98 -12.01 -6.40 9.43
CA SER A 98 -10.66 -6.97 9.26
C SER A 98 -10.60 -7.74 7.95
N PRO A 99 -9.48 -7.70 7.22
CA PRO A 99 -9.31 -8.54 6.03
C PRO A 99 -9.43 -10.03 6.38
N ALA A 100 -9.93 -10.83 5.45
CA ALA A 100 -10.08 -12.27 5.59
C ALA A 100 -9.26 -13.02 4.53
N ALA A 101 -8.78 -14.21 4.88
CA ALA A 101 -8.07 -15.06 3.93
C ALA A 101 -9.01 -15.53 2.81
N GLY A 102 -8.50 -15.57 1.58
CA GLY A 102 -9.26 -16.00 0.40
C GLY A 102 -10.16 -14.91 -0.19
N GLU A 103 -10.31 -13.77 0.49
CA GLU A 103 -11.00 -12.60 -0.05
C GLU A 103 -10.13 -11.80 -1.02
N THR A 104 -10.78 -11.08 -1.93
CA THR A 104 -10.14 -10.13 -2.83
C THR A 104 -10.67 -8.73 -2.57
N TYR A 105 -9.77 -7.78 -2.38
CA TYR A 105 -10.09 -6.40 -2.08
C TYR A 105 -9.59 -5.50 -3.21
N THR A 106 -10.50 -4.79 -3.87
CA THR A 106 -10.16 -3.72 -4.81
C THR A 106 -9.97 -2.44 -4.01
N VAL A 107 -8.81 -1.81 -4.16
CA VAL A 107 -8.42 -0.61 -3.44
C VAL A 107 -8.32 0.52 -4.44
N VAL A 108 -9.03 1.62 -4.18
CA VAL A 108 -8.96 2.86 -4.95
C VAL A 108 -8.43 3.96 -4.05
N VAL A 109 -7.34 4.59 -4.48
CA VAL A 109 -6.68 5.67 -3.75
C VAL A 109 -6.85 6.97 -4.52
N GLU A 110 -7.48 7.95 -3.88
CA GLU A 110 -7.74 9.28 -4.42
C GLU A 110 -6.75 10.29 -3.83
N GLY A 111 -6.53 11.41 -4.53
CA GLY A 111 -5.57 12.45 -4.11
C GLY A 111 -4.11 12.17 -4.50
N ALA A 112 -3.82 10.97 -5.00
CA ALA A 112 -2.62 10.71 -5.76
C ALA A 112 -2.78 11.33 -7.16
N SER A 113 -2.04 12.40 -7.46
CA SER A 113 -2.08 13.10 -8.76
C SER A 113 -1.45 12.26 -9.87
N PRO A 114 -1.91 12.28 -11.14
CA PRO A 114 -3.03 13.05 -11.69
C PRO A 114 -4.38 12.30 -11.72
N ALA A 115 -4.43 11.03 -11.32
CA ALA A 115 -5.65 10.21 -11.35
C ALA A 115 -5.68 9.20 -10.19
N PRO A 116 -6.87 8.73 -9.77
CA PRO A 116 -6.97 7.69 -8.75
C PRO A 116 -6.20 6.43 -9.12
N ILE A 117 -5.52 5.84 -8.13
CA ILE A 117 -4.76 4.61 -8.32
C ILE A 117 -5.58 3.44 -7.82
N THR A 118 -5.75 2.43 -8.68
CA THR A 118 -6.48 1.22 -8.36
C THR A 118 -5.55 0.02 -8.31
N TYR A 119 -5.63 -0.76 -7.24
CA TYR A 119 -4.89 -2.02 -7.12
C TYR A 119 -5.71 -3.06 -6.35
N VAL A 120 -5.27 -4.31 -6.40
CA VAL A 120 -5.98 -5.44 -5.78
C VAL A 120 -5.11 -6.06 -4.69
N VAL A 121 -5.70 -6.36 -3.53
CA VAL A 121 -5.05 -7.04 -2.41
C VAL A 121 -5.77 -8.38 -2.17
N LYS A 122 -5.00 -9.46 -2.02
CA LYS A 122 -5.49 -10.83 -1.80
C LYS A 122 -4.87 -11.44 -0.55
N PRO A 123 -5.47 -11.27 0.64
CA PRO A 123 -4.95 -11.87 1.85
C PRO A 123 -4.98 -13.40 1.78
N VAL A 124 -3.87 -14.04 2.14
CA VAL A 124 -3.74 -15.49 2.22
C VAL A 124 -3.44 -15.91 3.66
N GLY A 125 -4.13 -16.94 4.14
CA GLY A 125 -3.78 -17.61 5.38
C GLY A 125 -2.58 -18.52 5.14
N CYS A 126 -1.61 -18.50 6.05
CA CYS A 126 -0.50 -19.44 6.09
C CYS A 126 -0.91 -20.68 6.88
#